data_AF-A0A925Z3Z4-F1
#
_entry.id   AF-A0A925Z3Z4-F1
#
_cell.length_a   1.000
_cell.length_b   1.000
_cell.length_c   1.000
_cell.angle_alpha   90.00
_cell.angle_beta   90.00
_cell.angle_gamma   90.00
#
_symmetry.space_group_name_H-M   'P 1'
#
loop_
_entity.id
_entity.type
_entity.pdbx_description
1 polymer ?
#
loop_
_entity_poly.entity_id
_entity_poly.type
_entity_poly.pdbx_seq_one_letter_code
_entity_poly.pdbx_strand_id
1 'polypeptide(L)'
;MIQQFALSALVLSLAVAGSACSKKNSAISQLSGAEAQRISFGAPQTVHTDFYSKMLSCWFGGQQPLLNGYRTDTKPMLTSIAGERFPNSASAIRIFPDTGQGYRGDQGFEVEFHPYNENTLISTRNLSMPPELAAKLRRDIETWAFGRGDCGNGAPQPADTLTPSPPLQYQRA
;
A
#
# COMPACT_ATOMS: atom_id res chain seq x y z
N MET A 1 2.68 -9.20 81.45
CA MET A 1 3.47 -8.27 80.63
C MET A 1 2.62 -7.86 79.45
N ILE A 2 2.35 -6.56 79.33
CA ILE A 2 1.52 -5.94 78.29
C ILE A 2 2.48 -5.48 77.18
N GLN A 3 2.22 -5.80 75.92
CA GLN A 3 2.83 -5.07 74.82
C GLN A 3 1.87 -4.95 73.64
N GLN A 4 1.46 -3.70 73.41
CA GLN A 4 0.66 -3.20 72.29
C GLN A 4 1.54 -3.10 71.04
N PHE A 5 0.99 -3.40 69.86
CA PHE A 5 1.38 -2.72 68.62
C PHE A 5 0.18 -2.57 67.70
N ALA A 6 0.22 -1.48 66.94
CA ALA A 6 -0.90 -0.68 66.50
C ALA A 6 -1.53 -1.12 65.18
N LEU A 7 -2.73 -0.57 64.96
CA LEU A 7 -3.49 -0.50 63.73
C LEU A 7 -2.63 -0.12 62.51
N SER A 8 -2.86 -0.79 61.37
CA SER A 8 -2.69 -0.19 60.04
C SER A 8 -3.62 -0.91 59.06
N ALA A 9 -4.68 -0.20 58.68
CA ALA A 9 -5.53 -0.51 57.55
C ALA A 9 -4.81 -0.17 56.25
N LEU A 10 -4.92 -1.01 55.19
CA LEU A 10 -5.01 -0.49 53.82
C LEU A 10 -5.46 -1.57 52.80
N VAL A 11 -6.72 -1.43 52.38
CA VAL A 11 -7.22 -1.38 50.99
C VAL A 11 -6.97 -2.59 50.06
N LEU A 12 -8.07 -3.30 49.77
CA LEU A 12 -8.29 -4.04 48.52
C LEU A 12 -8.24 -3.08 47.33
N SER A 13 -7.45 -3.39 46.30
CA SER A 13 -7.56 -2.77 44.99
C SER A 13 -7.71 -3.83 43.90
N LEU A 14 -8.87 -3.76 43.25
CA LEU A 14 -9.30 -4.51 42.08
C LEU A 14 -8.39 -4.28 40.86
N ALA A 15 -8.32 -5.33 40.04
CA ALA A 15 -8.13 -5.39 38.59
C ALA A 15 -7.69 -4.11 37.85
N VAL A 16 -6.56 -4.22 37.15
CA VAL A 16 -6.35 -3.48 35.89
C VAL A 16 -6.09 -4.52 34.81
N ALA A 17 -7.11 -4.75 33.99
CA ALA A 17 -6.96 -5.38 32.69
C ALA A 17 -5.95 -4.56 31.89
N GLY A 18 -4.82 -5.17 31.55
CA GLY A 18 -3.86 -4.60 30.62
C GLY A 18 -4.53 -4.50 29.25
N SER A 19 -5.10 -3.33 28.96
CA SER A 19 -5.54 -2.93 27.64
C SER A 19 -4.41 -3.14 26.65
N ALA A 20 -4.69 -3.97 25.64
CA ALA A 20 -3.85 -4.19 24.48
C ALA A 20 -3.57 -2.85 23.77
N CYS A 21 -2.45 -2.22 24.11
CA CYS A 21 -1.86 -1.20 23.27
C CYS A 21 -1.19 -1.93 22.09
N SER A 22 -1.97 -2.14 21.03
CA SER A 22 -1.45 -2.49 19.72
C SER A 22 -0.31 -1.53 19.39
N LYS A 23 0.91 -2.07 19.37
CA LYS A 23 2.13 -1.36 18.99
C LYS A 23 1.85 -0.73 17.63
N LYS A 24 1.66 0.60 17.61
CA LYS A 24 1.51 1.39 16.38
C LYS A 24 2.71 1.10 15.50
N ASN A 25 2.51 0.33 14.44
CA ASN A 25 3.56 -0.12 13.55
C ASN A 25 4.18 1.13 12.87
N SER A 26 5.42 1.46 13.24
CA SER A 26 6.12 2.68 12.81
C SER A 26 6.31 2.78 11.29
N ALA A 27 6.14 1.67 10.57
CA ALA A 27 6.09 1.64 9.10
C ALA A 27 4.97 2.53 8.53
N ILE A 28 3.84 2.68 9.25
CA ILE A 28 2.71 3.49 8.77
C ILE A 28 2.99 4.99 8.89
N SER A 29 3.76 5.42 9.91
CA SER A 29 4.05 6.84 10.14
C SER A 29 4.98 7.46 9.09
N GLN A 30 5.70 6.65 8.31
CA GLN A 30 6.57 7.14 7.22
C GLN A 30 5.85 7.36 5.89
N LEU A 31 4.56 7.03 5.80
CA LEU A 31 3.75 7.22 4.59
C LEU A 31 3.24 8.66 4.39
N SER A 32 3.76 9.64 5.14
CA SER A 32 3.38 11.05 4.99
C SER A 32 3.85 11.57 3.63
N GLY A 33 2.93 11.61 2.65
CA GLY A 33 3.19 11.94 1.24
C GLY A 33 2.91 10.78 0.26
N ALA A 34 2.53 9.61 0.74
CA ALA A 34 1.96 8.54 -0.09
C ALA A 34 0.48 8.83 -0.41
N GLU A 35 0.08 8.55 -1.65
CA GLU A 35 -1.32 8.61 -2.08
C GLU A 35 -2.11 7.41 -1.52
N ALA A 36 -3.38 7.25 -1.92
CA ALA A 36 -4.30 6.25 -1.39
C ALA A 36 -3.67 4.86 -1.18
N GLN A 37 -3.78 4.34 0.04
CA GLN A 37 -3.24 3.04 0.42
C GLN A 37 -4.27 1.94 0.15
N ARG A 38 -3.81 0.77 -0.32
CA ARG A 38 -4.66 -0.39 -0.61
C ARG A 38 -4.10 -1.64 0.07
N ILE A 39 -4.98 -2.56 0.45
CA ILE A 39 -4.57 -3.86 0.97
C ILE A 39 -4.71 -4.88 -0.16
N SER A 40 -3.63 -5.61 -0.43
CA SER A 40 -3.64 -6.80 -1.29
C SER A 40 -3.43 -8.04 -0.43
N PHE A 41 -4.13 -9.12 -0.77
CA PHE A 41 -4.01 -10.38 -0.06
C PHE A 41 -2.68 -11.07 -0.36
N GLY A 42 -2.07 -11.65 0.67
CA GLY A 42 -0.81 -12.39 0.57
C GLY A 42 0.43 -11.60 1.02
N ALA A 43 1.55 -12.32 1.10
CA ALA A 43 2.82 -11.80 1.59
C ALA A 43 3.45 -10.77 0.63
N PRO A 44 4.17 -9.76 1.15
CA PRO A 44 4.74 -8.67 0.36
C PRO A 44 5.56 -9.10 -0.85
N GLN A 45 6.40 -10.12 -0.70
CA GLN A 45 7.22 -10.62 -1.81
C GLN A 45 6.36 -11.23 -2.93
N THR A 46 5.35 -12.02 -2.58
CA THR A 46 4.44 -12.63 -3.56
C THR A 46 3.63 -11.56 -4.30
N VAL A 47 3.06 -10.60 -3.56
CA VAL A 47 2.30 -9.49 -4.13
C VAL A 47 3.20 -8.63 -5.02
N HIS A 48 4.42 -8.31 -4.58
CA HIS A 48 5.40 -7.57 -5.38
C HIS A 48 5.71 -8.28 -6.70
N THR A 49 5.98 -9.59 -6.69
CA THR A 49 6.27 -10.35 -7.91
C THR A 49 5.08 -10.38 -8.87
N ASP A 50 3.87 -10.57 -8.38
CA ASP A 50 2.66 -10.53 -9.21
C ASP A 50 2.46 -9.15 -9.85
N PHE A 51 2.56 -8.08 -9.05
CA PHE A 51 2.44 -6.71 -9.53
C PHE A 51 3.51 -6.35 -10.54
N TYR A 52 4.76 -6.79 -10.33
CA TYR A 52 5.84 -6.55 -11.27
C TYR A 52 5.59 -7.28 -12.60
N SER A 53 5.08 -8.51 -12.57
CA SER A 53 4.71 -9.25 -13.78
C SER A 53 3.58 -8.56 -14.57
N LYS A 54 2.54 -8.09 -13.86
CA LYS A 54 1.44 -7.30 -14.45
C LYS A 54 1.94 -5.97 -15.00
N MET A 55 2.83 -5.28 -14.30
CA MET A 55 3.47 -4.05 -14.80
C MET A 55 4.20 -4.30 -16.12
N LEU A 56 5.03 -5.35 -16.18
CA LEU A 56 5.78 -5.67 -17.39
C LEU A 56 4.86 -6.03 -18.55
N SER A 57 3.85 -6.86 -18.35
CA SER A 57 2.95 -7.29 -19.41
C SER A 57 2.03 -6.17 -19.90
N CYS A 58 1.52 -5.33 -19.00
CA CYS A 58 0.45 -4.37 -19.31
C CYS A 58 0.94 -2.98 -19.69
N TRP A 59 2.15 -2.61 -19.26
CA TRP A 59 2.64 -1.24 -19.42
C TRP A 59 3.96 -1.17 -20.19
N PHE A 60 4.84 -2.15 -20.04
CA PHE A 60 6.13 -2.22 -20.75
C PHE A 60 6.15 -3.23 -21.91
N GLY A 61 5.13 -4.07 -22.03
CA GLY A 61 5.02 -5.13 -23.03
C GLY A 61 4.19 -4.74 -24.26
N GLY A 62 4.21 -5.61 -25.28
CA GLY A 62 3.45 -5.46 -26.52
C GLY A 62 4.16 -4.67 -27.63
N GLN A 63 3.51 -4.54 -28.78
CA GLN A 63 4.06 -3.80 -29.94
C GLN A 63 4.08 -2.28 -29.72
N GLN A 64 3.22 -1.75 -28.84
CA GLN A 64 3.14 -0.33 -28.49
C GLN A 64 3.00 -0.20 -26.96
N PRO A 65 4.12 -0.25 -26.21
CA PRO A 65 4.10 -0.11 -24.76
C PRO A 65 3.53 1.23 -24.31
N LEU A 66 2.69 1.22 -23.28
CA LEU A 66 2.10 2.44 -22.70
C LEU A 66 3.15 3.32 -22.01
N LEU A 67 4.23 2.73 -21.49
CA LEU A 67 5.35 3.42 -20.86
C LEU A 67 6.57 3.50 -21.77
N ASN A 68 6.35 3.74 -23.07
CA ASN A 68 7.46 4.01 -23.98
C ASN A 68 8.24 5.26 -23.50
N GLY A 69 9.57 5.16 -23.47
CA GLY A 69 10.44 6.20 -22.91
C GLY A 69 10.55 6.20 -21.37
N TYR A 70 10.10 5.14 -20.70
CA TYR A 70 10.36 4.90 -19.27
C TYR A 70 11.08 3.56 -19.08
N ARG A 71 11.69 3.41 -17.90
CA ARG A 71 12.22 2.14 -17.40
C ARG A 71 11.62 1.85 -16.02
N THR A 72 11.66 0.58 -15.64
CA THR A 72 11.27 0.13 -14.31
C THR A 72 12.43 -0.57 -13.61
N ASP A 73 12.48 -0.45 -12.30
CA ASP A 73 13.39 -1.19 -11.43
C ASP A 73 12.70 -1.59 -10.12
N THR A 74 13.22 -2.63 -9.47
CA THR A 74 12.77 -3.09 -8.16
C THR A 74 13.83 -2.80 -7.11
N LYS A 75 13.43 -2.12 -6.03
CA LYS A 75 14.34 -1.80 -4.93
C LYS A 75 13.87 -2.50 -3.64
N PRO A 76 14.75 -3.19 -2.91
CA PRO A 76 14.46 -3.57 -1.53
C PRO A 76 14.37 -2.29 -0.68
N MET A 77 13.27 -2.11 0.06
CA MET A 77 13.23 -1.07 1.08
C MET A 77 13.96 -1.65 2.29
N LEU A 78 15.09 -1.05 2.66
CA LEU A 78 15.87 -1.46 3.83
C LEU A 78 15.05 -1.21 5.10
N THR A 79 14.26 -2.19 5.49
CA THR A 79 13.85 -2.40 6.88
C THR A 79 14.70 -3.54 7.44
N SER A 80 16.03 -3.38 7.43
CA SER A 80 16.93 -4.28 8.16
C SER A 80 17.49 -3.53 9.36
N ILE A 81 17.13 -3.98 10.55
CA ILE A 81 18.09 -3.93 11.65
C ILE A 81 19.14 -4.99 11.25
N ALA A 82 20.39 -4.57 11.00
CA ALA A 82 21.55 -5.45 10.81
C ALA A 82 21.69 -6.27 9.50
N GLY A 83 21.27 -5.77 8.34
CA GLY A 83 21.74 -6.30 7.04
C GLY A 83 21.16 -7.64 6.59
N GLU A 84 20.25 -8.25 7.37
CA GLU A 84 19.52 -9.44 6.97
C GLU A 84 18.32 -9.10 6.07
N ARG A 85 18.22 -9.80 4.94
CA ARG A 85 17.14 -9.66 3.96
C ARG A 85 16.00 -10.58 4.38
N PHE A 86 14.97 -10.03 5.03
CA PHE A 86 13.81 -10.82 5.45
C PHE A 86 12.91 -11.13 4.24
N PRO A 87 12.35 -12.35 4.11
CA PRO A 87 11.39 -12.69 3.05
C PRO A 87 10.11 -11.83 3.08
N ASN A 88 9.85 -11.15 4.20
CA ASN A 88 8.75 -10.21 4.39
C ASN A 88 9.24 -8.75 4.51
N SER A 89 10.40 -8.41 3.94
CA SER A 89 10.86 -7.01 3.93
C SER A 89 10.02 -6.17 2.96
N ALA A 90 9.87 -4.89 3.27
CA ALA A 90 9.25 -3.96 2.33
C ALA A 90 10.05 -3.87 1.02
N SER A 91 9.36 -3.66 -0.09
CA SER A 91 9.96 -3.52 -1.43
C SER A 91 9.25 -2.43 -2.21
N ALA A 92 9.88 -1.94 -3.27
CA ALA A 92 9.29 -0.95 -4.15
C ALA A 92 9.55 -1.25 -5.63
N ILE A 93 8.56 -0.94 -6.48
CA ILE A 93 8.70 -0.83 -7.93
C ILE A 93 8.81 0.65 -8.26
N ARG A 94 9.84 1.03 -9.02
CA ARG A 94 10.10 2.42 -9.41
C ARG A 94 10.07 2.54 -10.92
N ILE A 95 9.35 3.53 -11.40
CA ILE A 95 9.25 3.89 -12.81
C ILE A 95 9.92 5.25 -12.98
N PHE A 96 10.85 5.36 -13.94
CA PHE A 96 11.61 6.59 -14.19
C PHE A 96 11.78 6.79 -15.70
N PRO A 97 11.90 8.04 -16.18
CA PRO A 97 12.14 8.33 -17.58
C PRO A 97 13.44 7.71 -18.08
N ASP A 98 13.44 7.21 -19.32
CA ASP A 98 14.62 6.66 -19.98
C ASP A 98 15.43 7.78 -20.65
N THR A 99 16.17 8.54 -19.84
CA THR A 99 16.96 9.70 -20.34
C THR A 99 18.37 9.33 -20.79
N GLY A 100 18.75 8.05 -20.73
CA GLY A 100 20.12 7.58 -21.03
C GLY A 100 21.19 8.04 -20.02
N GLN A 101 20.85 8.91 -19.08
CA GLN A 101 21.68 9.37 -17.97
C GLN A 101 21.27 8.56 -16.74
N GLY A 102 22.05 7.53 -16.39
CA GLY A 102 21.69 6.58 -15.33
C GLY A 102 21.24 7.23 -14.01
N TYR A 103 20.29 6.60 -13.31
CA TYR A 103 19.71 6.94 -11.98
C TYR A 103 19.90 8.39 -11.47
N ARG A 104 19.66 9.40 -12.30
CA ARG A 104 19.67 10.80 -11.84
C ARG A 104 18.30 11.16 -11.32
N GLY A 105 17.93 10.74 -10.11
CA GLY A 105 16.90 11.36 -9.25
C GLY A 105 15.46 11.58 -9.77
N ASP A 106 15.21 11.44 -11.07
CA ASP A 106 13.98 11.79 -11.77
C ASP A 106 13.06 10.57 -11.69
N GLN A 107 12.54 10.34 -10.49
CA GLN A 107 11.57 9.28 -10.27
C GLN A 107 10.24 9.74 -10.87
N GLY A 108 9.66 8.91 -11.75
CA GLY A 108 8.36 9.16 -12.36
C GLY A 108 7.22 8.76 -11.43
N PHE A 109 7.22 7.50 -11.01
CA PHE A 109 6.19 6.91 -10.16
C PHE A 109 6.77 5.79 -9.29
N GLU A 110 6.28 5.64 -8.07
CA GLU A 110 6.73 4.60 -7.14
C GLU A 110 5.53 3.82 -6.58
N VAL A 111 5.69 2.50 -6.47
CA VAL A 111 4.76 1.57 -5.82
C VAL A 111 5.51 0.89 -4.70
N GLU A 112 5.10 1.09 -3.46
CA GLU A 112 5.69 0.48 -2.29
C GLU A 112 4.81 -0.63 -1.75
N PHE A 113 5.44 -1.70 -1.27
CA PHE A 113 4.81 -2.89 -0.72
C PHE A 113 5.30 -3.06 0.72
N HIS A 114 4.39 -2.86 1.67
CA HIS A 114 4.68 -2.89 3.10
C HIS A 114 3.98 -4.09 3.75
N PRO A 115 4.62 -4.77 4.71
CA PRO A 115 3.95 -5.81 5.49
C PRO A 115 2.75 -5.25 6.27
N TYR A 116 1.60 -5.90 6.19
CA TYR A 116 0.40 -5.55 6.95
C TYR A 116 -0.34 -6.81 7.41
N ASN A 117 -0.04 -7.26 8.64
CA ASN A 117 -0.46 -8.56 9.15
C ASN A 117 -0.01 -9.69 8.19
N GLU A 118 -0.93 -10.54 7.74
CA GLU A 118 -0.69 -11.60 6.74
C GLU A 118 -0.84 -11.09 5.28
N ASN A 119 -1.10 -9.79 5.12
CA ASN A 119 -1.37 -9.14 3.85
C ASN A 119 -0.31 -8.08 3.54
N THR A 120 -0.49 -7.41 2.41
CA THR A 120 0.41 -6.36 1.94
C THR A 120 -0.32 -5.03 1.83
N LEU A 121 0.21 -4.00 2.48
CA LEU A 121 -0.20 -2.62 2.29
C LEU A 121 0.56 -2.04 1.10
N ILE A 122 -0.17 -1.63 0.08
CA ILE A 122 0.34 -1.04 -1.15
C ILE A 122 0.14 0.48 -1.07
N SER A 123 1.21 1.19 -1.36
CA SER A 123 1.26 2.66 -1.39
C SER A 123 1.77 3.10 -2.75
N THR A 124 1.14 4.10 -3.35
CA THR A 124 1.60 4.67 -4.62
C THR A 124 1.97 6.12 -4.45
N ARG A 125 2.96 6.58 -5.23
CA ARG A 125 3.37 7.99 -5.25
C ARG A 125 3.68 8.42 -6.69
N ASN A 126 2.98 9.43 -7.16
CA ASN A 126 3.37 10.15 -8.36
C ASN A 126 4.43 11.20 -8.01
N LEU A 127 5.58 11.15 -8.67
CA LEU A 127 6.73 12.00 -8.38
C LEU A 127 6.97 13.00 -9.51
N SER A 128 6.90 12.53 -10.76
CA SER A 128 7.02 13.39 -11.95
C SER A 128 6.30 12.84 -13.19
N MET A 129 5.59 11.71 -13.07
CA MET A 129 4.85 11.12 -14.18
C MET A 129 3.66 12.04 -14.57
N PRO A 130 3.36 12.21 -15.87
CA PRO A 130 2.21 12.96 -16.32
C PRO A 130 0.93 12.50 -15.62
N PRO A 131 0.07 13.42 -15.15
CA PRO A 131 -1.03 13.09 -14.24
C PRO A 131 -2.04 12.11 -14.85
N GLU A 132 -2.29 12.19 -16.16
CA GLU A 132 -3.18 11.27 -16.87
C GLU A 132 -2.63 9.83 -16.87
N LEU A 133 -1.33 9.69 -17.12
CA LEU A 133 -0.63 8.42 -17.14
C LEU A 133 -0.56 7.81 -15.74
N ALA A 134 -0.20 8.62 -14.74
CA ALA A 134 -0.19 8.23 -13.34
C ALA A 134 -1.58 7.82 -12.84
N ALA A 135 -2.63 8.54 -13.22
CA ALA A 135 -4.01 8.21 -12.85
C ALA A 135 -4.48 6.89 -13.47
N LYS A 136 -4.13 6.63 -14.74
CA LYS A 136 -4.40 5.33 -15.37
C LYS A 136 -3.63 4.21 -14.65
N LEU A 137 -2.34 4.41 -14.38
CA LEU A 137 -1.51 3.41 -13.68
C LEU A 137 -2.04 3.09 -12.30
N ARG A 138 -2.39 4.11 -11.53
CA ARG A 138 -3.01 3.94 -10.21
C ARG A 138 -4.30 3.13 -10.28
N ARG A 139 -5.19 3.38 -11.25
CA ARG A 139 -6.42 2.56 -11.42
C ARG A 139 -6.12 1.09 -11.72
N ASP A 140 -5.13 0.81 -12.55
CA ASP A 140 -4.73 -0.56 -12.85
C ASP A 140 -4.15 -1.25 -11.59
N ILE A 141 -3.28 -0.56 -10.83
CA ILE A 141 -2.74 -1.03 -9.53
C ILE A 141 -3.87 -1.31 -8.53
N GLU A 142 -4.84 -0.42 -8.43
CA GLU A 142 -6.00 -0.59 -7.57
C GLU A 142 -6.81 -1.83 -7.96
N THR A 143 -6.96 -2.10 -9.25
CA THR A 143 -7.66 -3.28 -9.77
C THR A 143 -6.90 -4.56 -9.41
N TRP A 144 -5.58 -4.56 -9.58
CA TRP A 144 -4.71 -5.69 -9.23
C TRP A 144 -4.70 -5.98 -7.73
N ALA A 145 -4.79 -4.95 -6.87
CA ALA A 145 -4.82 -5.12 -5.41
C ALA A 145 -6.02 -5.94 -4.91
N PHE A 146 -7.12 -5.95 -5.66
CA PHE A 146 -8.29 -6.78 -5.36
C PHE A 146 -8.24 -8.17 -6.02
N GLY A 147 -7.10 -8.57 -6.59
CA GLY A 147 -6.95 -9.82 -7.34
C GLY A 147 -7.75 -9.82 -8.64
N ARG A 148 -8.14 -8.64 -9.15
CA ARG A 148 -8.93 -8.50 -10.38
C ARG A 148 -8.05 -8.08 -11.55
N GLY A 149 -8.45 -8.51 -12.75
CA GLY A 149 -8.00 -7.94 -14.02
C GLY A 149 -6.61 -8.38 -14.49
N ASP A 150 -6.54 -8.78 -15.75
CA ASP A 150 -5.36 -8.61 -16.58
C ASP A 150 -5.29 -7.17 -17.09
N CYS A 151 -4.29 -6.86 -17.92
CA CYS A 151 -4.05 -5.55 -18.51
C CYS A 151 -5.34 -4.87 -18.91
N GLY A 152 -5.64 -3.74 -18.26
CA GLY A 152 -6.91 -3.05 -18.42
C GLY A 152 -7.15 -2.68 -19.88
N ASN A 153 -7.99 -3.47 -20.56
CA ASN A 153 -8.62 -3.09 -21.83
C ASN A 153 -9.69 -2.00 -21.62
N GLY A 154 -9.83 -1.47 -20.40
CA GLY A 154 -10.74 -0.38 -20.10
C GLY A 154 -10.12 0.96 -20.48
N ALA A 155 -10.65 1.59 -21.52
CA ALA A 155 -10.58 3.04 -21.67
C ALA A 155 -10.91 3.73 -20.33
N PRO A 156 -10.41 4.95 -20.05
CA PRO A 156 -10.81 5.70 -18.87
C PRO A 156 -12.34 5.73 -18.82
N GLN A 157 -12.96 5.02 -17.87
CA GLN A 157 -14.35 5.33 -17.57
C GLN A 157 -14.36 6.79 -17.12
N PRO A 158 -15.10 7.68 -17.81
CA PRO A 158 -15.38 9.00 -17.29
C PRO A 158 -15.91 8.81 -15.87
N ALA A 159 -15.43 9.62 -14.94
CA ALA A 159 -15.94 9.63 -13.57
C ALA A 159 -17.47 9.58 -13.63
N ASP A 160 -18.05 8.61 -12.94
CA ASP A 160 -19.50 8.40 -12.87
C ASP A 160 -20.18 9.75 -12.73
N THR A 161 -20.78 10.20 -13.83
CA THR A 161 -21.75 11.27 -13.77
C THR A 161 -22.88 10.65 -12.98
N LEU A 162 -22.98 11.07 -11.71
CA LEU A 162 -24.04 10.73 -10.76
C LEU A 162 -25.36 10.65 -11.51
N THR A 163 -25.72 9.45 -11.94
CA THR A 163 -27.04 9.18 -12.48
C THR A 163 -27.91 9.20 -11.23
N PRO A 164 -28.85 10.13 -11.08
CA PRO A 164 -29.73 10.12 -9.93
C PRO A 164 -30.46 8.79 -9.93
N SER A 165 -30.26 7.99 -8.87
CA SER A 165 -31.05 6.78 -8.65
C SER A 165 -32.54 7.13 -8.80
N PRO A 166 -33.32 6.39 -9.60
CA PRO A 166 -34.74 6.63 -9.69
C PRO A 166 -35.35 6.44 -8.28
N PRO A 167 -36.32 7.28 -7.88
CA PRO A 167 -36.90 7.19 -6.55
C PRO A 167 -37.54 5.82 -6.36
N LEU A 168 -37.21 5.14 -5.26
CA LEU A 168 -37.88 3.92 -4.82
C LEU A 168 -39.38 4.21 -4.72
N GLN A 169 -40.16 3.70 -5.67
CA GLN A 169 -41.61 3.67 -5.53
C GLN A 169 -41.93 2.69 -4.41
N TYR A 170 -42.31 3.26 -3.27
CA TYR A 170 -42.82 2.55 -2.12
C TYR A 170 -44.14 1.86 -2.52
N GLN A 171 -44.08 0.59 -2.91
CA GLN A 171 -45.28 -0.22 -3.09
C GLN A 171 -45.95 -0.39 -1.72
N ARG A 172 -47.03 0.36 -1.53
CA ARG A 172 -47.93 0.21 -0.39
C ARG A 172 -48.80 -1.02 -0.64
N ALA A 173 -48.70 -2.00 0.26
CA ALA A 173 -49.59 -3.14 0.34
C ALA A 173 -51.04 -2.70 0.65
#